data_AF-A0A1H8WD89-F1
#
_entry.id   AF-A0A1H8WD89-F1
#
_cell.length_a   1.000
_cell.length_b   1.000
_cell.length_c   1.000
_cell.angle_alpha   90.00
_cell.angle_beta   90.00
_cell.angle_gamma   90.00
#
_symmetry.space_group_name_H-M   'P 1'
#
loop_
_entity.id
_entity.type
_entity.pdbx_description
1 polymer ?
#
loop_
_entity_poly.entity_id
_entity_poly.type
_entity_poly.pdbx_seq_one_letter_code
_entity_poly.pdbx_strand_id
1 'polypeptide(L)'
;MTNSVRDIFGRAGEVFPPIVQDLLAGSYDRNYQFLSLENFRSLSEVESNYVYWIEILYRSHWAATSSLIRYEKWYELCHHSSIVKPNYLAFCSGLRGLLECTTDTYHALGSVPLTIAETARYIEDALLRRPTLKRGVSQELEDSLIHFSYARKLSKHEDAPKSHEAKTASYYIEQLDSPERPLKKLYAELCQVVHPAHQSTSWLVEFEDQNYTIQNPDDLNYILKLCSKYKDPIEYIQMCSVNISMFIFKVINMLSCPKLHNPSAEKYDMSNSQLHKKIEAAIRRQIP
;
A
#
# COMPACT_ATOMS: atom_id res chain seq x y z
N MET A 1 31.99 -10.77 0.47
CA MET A 1 31.45 -9.47 0.89
C MET A 1 30.04 -9.72 1.40
N THR A 2 29.72 -9.30 2.61
CA THR A 2 28.33 -9.30 3.11
C THR A 2 27.65 -8.09 2.50
N ASN A 3 26.66 -8.29 1.63
CA ASN A 3 25.92 -7.18 1.00
C ASN A 3 25.08 -6.51 2.07
N SER A 4 25.03 -5.17 2.05
CA SER A 4 24.20 -4.44 2.99
C SER A 4 22.77 -4.29 2.47
N VAL A 5 21.81 -4.13 3.38
CA VAL A 5 20.43 -3.76 3.03
C VAL A 5 20.40 -2.52 2.13
N ARG A 6 21.32 -1.58 2.37
CA ARG A 6 21.46 -0.35 1.58
C ARG A 6 21.89 -0.58 0.15
N ASP A 7 22.70 -1.60 -0.14
CA ASP A 7 23.12 -1.92 -1.51
C ASP A 7 21.96 -2.46 -2.34
N ILE A 8 21.02 -3.17 -1.70
CA ILE A 8 19.89 -3.84 -2.35
C ILE A 8 18.67 -2.91 -2.46
N PHE A 9 18.34 -2.22 -1.37
CA PHE A 9 17.08 -1.50 -1.19
C PHE A 9 17.27 0.01 -0.99
N GLY A 10 18.51 0.49 -1.03
CA GLY A 10 18.83 1.88 -0.78
C GLY A 10 18.56 2.31 0.66
N ARG A 11 18.47 3.63 0.87
CA ARG A 11 18.19 4.18 2.21
C ARG A 11 16.80 3.78 2.72
N ALA A 12 15.84 3.65 1.80
CA ALA A 12 14.47 3.26 2.13
C ALA A 12 14.43 1.89 2.84
N GLY A 13 15.26 0.94 2.42
CA GLY A 13 15.31 -0.39 3.03
C GLY A 13 15.88 -0.41 4.44
N GLU A 14 16.64 0.59 4.87
CA GLU A 14 17.10 0.71 6.26
C GLU A 14 16.07 1.43 7.13
N VAL A 15 15.42 2.43 6.56
CA VAL A 15 14.53 3.36 7.29
C VAL A 15 13.14 2.77 7.50
N PHE A 16 12.51 2.23 6.45
CA PHE A 16 11.09 1.89 6.51
C PHE A 16 10.76 0.59 7.27
N PRO A 17 11.54 -0.50 7.23
CA PRO A 17 11.18 -1.71 7.96
C PRO A 17 10.94 -1.50 9.47
N PRO A 18 11.81 -0.83 10.24
CA PRO A 18 11.54 -0.59 11.66
C PRO A 18 10.32 0.32 11.88
N ILE A 19 10.07 1.27 10.97
CA ILE A 19 8.86 2.12 11.01
C ILE A 19 7.60 1.27 10.81
N VAL A 20 7.61 0.36 9.84
CA VAL A 20 6.49 -0.54 9.56
C VAL A 20 6.19 -1.41 10.78
N GLN A 21 7.22 -1.98 11.42
CA GLN A 21 7.04 -2.77 12.65
C GLN A 21 6.35 -1.96 13.76
N ASP A 22 6.82 -0.73 14.00
CA ASP A 22 6.28 0.14 15.04
C ASP A 22 4.83 0.58 14.75
N LEU A 23 4.51 0.87 13.48
CA LEU A 23 3.15 1.17 13.05
C LEU A 23 2.22 -0.04 13.21
N LEU A 24 2.66 -1.23 12.80
CA LEU A 24 1.88 -2.46 12.93
C LEU A 24 1.58 -2.81 14.38
N ALA A 25 2.58 -2.69 15.26
CA ALA A 25 2.40 -2.88 16.69
C ALA A 25 1.31 -1.97 17.29
N GLY A 26 1.16 -0.75 16.77
CA GLY A 26 0.10 0.19 17.15
C GLY A 26 -1.28 -0.07 16.53
N SER A 27 -1.37 -0.99 15.57
CA SER A 27 -2.58 -1.24 14.76
C SER A 27 -3.24 -2.60 14.97
N TYR A 28 -2.59 -3.55 15.67
CA TYR A 28 -3.16 -4.85 15.96
C TYR A 28 -4.31 -4.79 16.98
N ASP A 29 -5.07 -5.90 17.06
CA ASP A 29 -6.19 -6.10 17.99
C ASP A 29 -7.34 -5.08 17.89
N ARG A 30 -7.47 -4.44 16.73
CA ARG A 30 -8.61 -3.55 16.42
C ARG A 30 -9.82 -4.36 15.95
N ASN A 31 -10.98 -4.04 16.50
CA ASN A 31 -12.26 -4.63 16.08
C ASN A 31 -13.01 -3.64 15.18
N TYR A 32 -13.43 -4.12 14.00
CA TYR A 32 -14.24 -3.36 13.06
C TYR A 32 -15.62 -4.01 12.97
N GLN A 33 -16.67 -3.22 13.15
CA GLN A 33 -18.05 -3.68 13.04
C GLN A 33 -18.72 -2.98 11.87
N PHE A 34 -19.22 -3.76 10.93
CA PHE A 34 -19.93 -3.29 9.75
C PHE A 34 -21.39 -3.72 9.84
N LEU A 35 -22.29 -2.76 9.70
CA LEU A 35 -23.72 -2.97 9.81
C LEU A 35 -24.28 -3.51 8.47
N SER A 36 -25.27 -4.40 8.54
CA SER A 36 -25.99 -4.82 7.33
C SER A 36 -26.78 -3.65 6.75
N LEU A 37 -26.98 -3.66 5.43
CA LEU A 37 -27.75 -2.63 4.75
C LEU A 37 -29.19 -2.51 5.28
N GLU A 38 -29.80 -3.63 5.65
CA GLU A 38 -31.13 -3.67 6.26
C GLU A 38 -31.16 -2.94 7.61
N ASN A 39 -30.23 -3.28 8.51
CA ASN A 39 -30.12 -2.62 9.80
C ASN A 39 -29.77 -1.13 9.64
N PHE A 40 -28.90 -0.79 8.69
CA PHE A 40 -28.54 0.59 8.40
C PHE A 40 -29.74 1.45 8.00
N ARG A 41 -30.64 0.92 7.16
CA ARG A 41 -31.87 1.61 6.71
C ARG A 41 -32.87 1.88 7.83
N SER A 42 -32.78 1.14 8.94
CA SER A 42 -33.66 1.31 10.10
C SER A 42 -33.19 2.38 11.09
N LEU A 43 -31.98 2.92 10.91
CA LEU A 43 -31.39 3.91 11.82
C LEU A 43 -32.03 5.29 11.68
N SER A 44 -31.99 6.06 12.76
CA SER A 44 -32.26 7.50 12.71
C SER A 44 -31.22 8.20 11.83
N GLU A 45 -31.51 9.42 11.37
CA GLU A 45 -30.57 10.19 10.57
C GLU A 45 -29.21 10.35 11.28
N VAL A 46 -29.21 10.68 12.57
CA VAL A 46 -28.00 10.84 13.39
C VAL A 46 -27.20 9.54 13.48
N GLU A 47 -27.85 8.41 13.80
CA GLU A 47 -27.14 7.14 13.91
C GLU A 47 -26.66 6.62 12.55
N SER A 48 -27.43 6.82 11.48
CA SER A 48 -27.00 6.45 10.12
C SER A 48 -25.77 7.26 9.67
N ASN A 49 -25.69 8.54 10.06
CA ASN A 49 -24.54 9.39 9.76
C ASN A 49 -23.30 8.94 10.56
N TYR A 50 -23.47 8.64 11.85
CA TYR A 50 -22.41 8.04 12.67
C TYR A 50 -21.90 6.73 12.06
N VAL A 51 -22.80 5.80 11.75
CA VAL A 51 -22.44 4.48 11.19
C VAL A 51 -21.73 4.63 9.84
N TYR A 52 -22.20 5.51 8.97
CA TYR A 52 -21.54 5.78 7.70
C TYR A 52 -20.08 6.19 7.88
N TRP A 53 -19.82 7.25 8.65
CA TRP A 53 -18.47 7.77 8.80
C TRP A 53 -17.56 6.90 9.66
N ILE A 54 -18.08 6.25 10.72
CA ILE A 54 -17.24 5.36 11.51
C ILE A 54 -16.80 4.14 10.70
N GLU A 55 -17.65 3.60 9.84
CA GLU A 55 -17.25 2.49 8.98
C GLU A 55 -16.26 2.91 7.87
N ILE A 56 -16.34 4.16 7.37
CA ILE A 56 -15.30 4.72 6.50
C ILE A 56 -13.95 4.75 7.22
N LEU A 57 -13.91 5.17 8.49
CA LEU A 57 -12.68 5.17 9.29
C LEU A 57 -12.20 3.75 9.58
N TYR A 58 -13.11 2.81 9.85
CA TYR A 58 -12.77 1.39 9.99
C TYR A 58 -12.11 0.83 8.74
N ARG A 59 -12.72 1.05 7.56
CA ARG A 59 -12.14 0.58 6.29
C ARG A 59 -10.80 1.26 6.02
N SER A 60 -10.66 2.56 6.33
CA SER A 60 -9.40 3.30 6.16
C SER A 60 -8.28 2.74 7.02
N HIS A 61 -8.53 2.56 8.33
CA HIS A 61 -7.55 2.00 9.26
C HIS A 61 -7.20 0.54 8.90
N TRP A 62 -8.22 -0.28 8.59
CA TRP A 62 -8.03 -1.66 8.17
C TRP A 62 -7.21 -1.76 6.87
N ALA A 63 -7.50 -0.92 5.88
CA ALA A 63 -6.79 -0.89 4.61
C ALA A 63 -5.32 -0.47 4.78
N ALA A 64 -5.05 0.60 5.55
CA ALA A 64 -3.68 1.02 5.87
C ALA A 64 -2.90 -0.09 6.60
N THR A 65 -3.52 -0.73 7.60
CA THR A 65 -2.89 -1.82 8.35
C THR A 65 -2.62 -3.03 7.46
N SER A 66 -3.58 -3.42 6.63
CA SER A 66 -3.43 -4.57 5.71
C SER A 66 -2.40 -4.28 4.61
N SER A 67 -2.31 -3.05 4.13
CA SER A 67 -1.25 -2.62 3.21
C SER A 67 0.13 -2.80 3.84
N LEU A 68 0.33 -2.36 5.09
CA LEU A 68 1.59 -2.54 5.80
C LEU A 68 1.95 -4.02 6.07
N ILE A 69 0.96 -4.86 6.40
CA ILE A 69 1.18 -6.31 6.57
C ILE A 69 1.64 -6.93 5.25
N ARG A 70 0.96 -6.63 4.14
CA ARG A 70 1.35 -7.14 2.80
C ARG A 70 2.74 -6.64 2.42
N TYR A 71 3.03 -5.37 2.66
CA TYR A 71 4.35 -4.77 2.46
C TYR A 71 5.43 -5.54 3.23
N GLU A 72 5.23 -5.75 4.53
CA GLU A 72 6.17 -6.44 5.41
C GLU A 72 6.48 -7.85 4.89
N LYS A 73 5.46 -8.63 4.52
CA LYS A 73 5.66 -10.01 4.04
C LYS A 73 6.44 -10.08 2.73
N TRP A 74 6.17 -9.16 1.80
CA TRP A 74 6.94 -9.09 0.56
C TRP A 74 8.37 -8.59 0.78
N TYR A 75 8.55 -7.59 1.65
CA TYR A 75 9.86 -7.09 2.03
C TYR A 75 10.70 -8.18 2.73
N GLU A 76 10.10 -8.95 3.65
CA GLU A 76 10.75 -10.06 4.36
C GLU A 76 11.30 -11.11 3.38
N LEU A 77 10.50 -11.47 2.35
CA LEU A 77 10.95 -12.36 1.29
C LEU A 77 12.14 -11.78 0.52
N CYS A 78 12.09 -10.49 0.13
CA CYS A 78 13.19 -9.84 -0.57
C CYS A 78 14.46 -9.79 0.31
N HIS A 79 14.31 -9.41 1.58
CA HIS A 79 15.41 -9.33 2.53
C HIS A 79 16.07 -10.70 2.75
N HIS A 80 15.28 -11.74 3.02
CA HIS A 80 15.81 -13.09 3.23
C HIS A 80 16.54 -13.60 1.97
N SER A 81 15.95 -13.39 0.79
CA SER A 81 16.48 -13.87 -0.50
C SER A 81 17.63 -13.05 -1.08
N SER A 82 18.04 -11.95 -0.43
CA SER A 82 19.19 -11.13 -0.85
C SER A 82 20.30 -11.04 0.20
N ILE A 83 19.94 -11.10 1.49
CA ILE A 83 20.88 -10.90 2.61
C ILE A 83 21.22 -12.21 3.32
N VAL A 84 20.20 -13.05 3.61
CA VAL A 84 20.38 -14.24 4.45
C VAL A 84 20.79 -15.44 3.60
N LYS A 85 20.02 -15.72 2.54
CA LYS A 85 20.25 -16.82 1.63
C LYS A 85 19.90 -16.36 0.21
N PRO A 86 20.91 -15.89 -0.57
CA PRO A 86 20.70 -15.44 -1.93
C PRO A 86 19.88 -16.44 -2.75
N ASN A 87 18.79 -15.95 -3.35
CA ASN A 87 17.91 -16.70 -4.22
C ASN A 87 17.22 -15.72 -5.17
N TYR A 88 17.70 -15.65 -6.40
CA TYR A 88 17.28 -14.66 -7.39
C TYR A 88 15.81 -14.80 -7.77
N LEU A 89 15.31 -16.03 -7.91
CA LEU A 89 13.89 -16.28 -8.22
C LEU A 89 12.98 -15.80 -7.07
N ALA A 90 13.34 -16.13 -5.83
CA ALA A 90 12.60 -15.70 -4.65
C ALA A 90 12.64 -14.17 -4.49
N PHE A 91 13.79 -13.56 -4.76
CA PHE A 91 13.95 -12.10 -4.73
C PHE A 91 13.08 -11.42 -5.78
N CYS A 92 13.11 -11.87 -7.03
CA CYS A 92 12.28 -11.32 -8.10
C CYS A 92 10.78 -11.51 -7.84
N SER A 93 10.39 -12.65 -7.26
CA SER A 93 9.01 -12.91 -6.83
C SER A 93 8.57 -11.93 -5.73
N GLY A 94 9.41 -11.76 -4.70
CA GLY A 94 9.16 -10.82 -3.61
C GLY A 94 9.07 -9.38 -4.08
N LEU A 95 10.01 -8.94 -4.93
CA LEU A 95 10.06 -7.56 -5.41
C LEU A 95 8.87 -7.26 -6.33
N ARG A 96 8.43 -8.25 -7.13
CA ARG A 96 7.19 -8.14 -7.90
C ARG A 96 5.99 -7.97 -6.98
N GLY A 97 5.86 -8.80 -5.96
CA GLY A 97 4.78 -8.69 -4.97
C GLY A 97 4.78 -7.34 -4.24
N LEU A 98 5.95 -6.82 -3.89
CA LEU A 98 6.12 -5.51 -3.27
C LEU A 98 5.65 -4.36 -4.20
N LEU A 99 6.03 -4.42 -5.48
CA LEU A 99 5.61 -3.46 -6.50
C LEU A 99 4.10 -3.49 -6.73
N GLU A 100 3.52 -4.68 -6.88
CA GLU A 100 2.07 -4.86 -7.05
C GLU A 100 1.28 -4.37 -5.84
N CYS A 101 1.71 -4.73 -4.62
CA CYS A 101 1.12 -4.25 -3.38
C CYS A 101 1.18 -2.73 -3.25
N THR A 102 2.30 -2.12 -3.62
CA THR A 102 2.49 -0.66 -3.53
C THR A 102 1.60 0.08 -4.51
N THR A 103 1.50 -0.40 -5.75
CA THR A 103 0.72 0.25 -6.81
C THR A 103 -0.79 0.11 -6.58
N ASP A 104 -1.23 -1.03 -6.03
CA ASP A 104 -2.60 -1.22 -5.53
C ASP A 104 -2.91 -0.26 -4.37
N THR A 105 -2.00 -0.16 -3.39
CA THR A 105 -2.10 0.79 -2.27
C THR A 105 -2.17 2.24 -2.76
N TYR A 106 -1.33 2.62 -3.72
CA TYR A 106 -1.35 3.97 -4.27
C TYR A 106 -2.68 4.30 -4.94
N HIS A 107 -3.16 3.42 -5.82
CA HIS A 107 -4.42 3.64 -6.52
C HIS A 107 -5.60 3.77 -5.55
N ALA A 108 -5.73 2.84 -4.60
CA ALA A 108 -6.91 2.79 -3.74
C ALA A 108 -6.83 3.73 -2.52
N LEU A 109 -5.63 3.96 -1.98
CA LEU A 109 -5.45 4.64 -0.71
C LEU A 109 -4.73 5.99 -0.82
N GLY A 110 -4.16 6.34 -1.98
CA GLY A 110 -3.37 7.56 -2.14
C GLY A 110 -4.12 8.87 -1.87
N SER A 111 -5.43 8.92 -2.18
CA SER A 111 -6.29 10.07 -1.91
C SER A 111 -6.89 10.10 -0.50
N VAL A 112 -7.00 8.93 0.15
CA VAL A 112 -7.73 8.73 1.41
C VAL A 112 -7.35 9.75 2.49
N PRO A 113 -6.05 9.99 2.80
CA PRO A 113 -5.69 10.91 3.87
C PRO A 113 -6.23 12.33 3.66
N LEU A 114 -6.11 12.85 2.42
CA LEU A 114 -6.54 14.20 2.11
C LEU A 114 -8.06 14.30 2.05
N THR A 115 -8.74 13.31 1.50
CA THR A 115 -10.21 13.29 1.46
C THR A 115 -10.81 13.24 2.87
N ILE A 116 -10.23 12.44 3.78
CA ILE A 116 -10.63 12.46 5.20
C ILE A 116 -10.41 13.86 5.79
N ALA A 117 -9.26 14.48 5.55
CA ALA A 117 -8.95 15.81 6.06
C ALA A 117 -9.91 16.89 5.54
N GLU A 118 -10.26 16.85 4.25
CA GLU A 118 -11.16 17.80 3.61
C GLU A 118 -12.63 17.61 4.01
N THR A 119 -12.99 16.41 4.48
CA THR A 119 -14.34 16.08 4.96
C THR A 119 -14.45 16.02 6.48
N ALA A 120 -13.39 16.39 7.20
CA ALA A 120 -13.24 16.16 8.63
C ALA A 120 -14.37 16.77 9.47
N ARG A 121 -14.95 17.91 9.07
CA ARG A 121 -16.10 18.50 9.77
C ARG A 121 -17.31 17.56 9.79
N TYR A 122 -17.63 16.95 8.65
CA TYR A 122 -18.75 15.99 8.56
C TYR A 122 -18.47 14.73 9.38
N ILE A 123 -17.22 14.29 9.37
CA ILE A 123 -16.77 13.15 10.17
C ILE A 123 -16.90 13.45 11.66
N GLU A 124 -16.40 14.60 12.12
CA GLU A 124 -16.49 15.02 13.52
C GLU A 124 -17.94 15.15 13.99
N ASP A 125 -18.78 15.82 13.22
CA ASP A 125 -20.20 15.96 13.58
C ASP A 125 -20.88 14.58 13.67
N ALA A 126 -20.52 13.64 12.79
CA ALA A 126 -21.02 12.27 12.84
C ALA A 126 -20.50 11.50 14.06
N LEU A 127 -19.20 11.54 14.33
CA LEU A 127 -18.55 10.88 15.47
C LEU A 127 -19.13 11.36 16.81
N LEU A 128 -19.43 12.66 16.89
CA LEU A 128 -20.01 13.31 18.06
C LEU A 128 -21.55 13.30 18.08
N ARG A 129 -22.19 12.62 17.11
CA ARG A 129 -23.66 12.52 16.98
C ARG A 129 -24.38 13.86 16.98
N ARG A 130 -23.75 14.88 16.39
CA ARG A 130 -24.37 16.20 16.25
C ARG A 130 -25.40 16.16 15.13
N PRO A 131 -26.58 16.78 15.32
CA PRO A 131 -27.56 16.94 14.24
C PRO A 131 -26.95 17.78 13.11
N THR A 132 -27.06 17.30 11.87
CA THR A 132 -26.56 18.01 10.68
C THR A 132 -27.72 18.32 9.74
N LEU A 133 -27.81 19.54 9.21
CA LEU A 133 -28.82 19.90 8.20
C LEU A 133 -28.57 19.25 6.82
N LYS A 134 -27.35 18.78 6.56
CA LYS A 134 -26.95 18.09 5.34
C LYS A 134 -26.02 16.95 5.69
N ARG A 135 -26.43 15.73 5.33
CA ARG A 135 -25.58 14.55 5.42
C ARG A 135 -24.42 14.67 4.43
N GLY A 136 -23.19 14.66 4.95
CA GLY A 136 -21.99 14.51 4.13
C GLY A 136 -21.83 13.05 3.71
N VAL A 137 -21.69 12.79 2.42
CA VAL A 137 -21.39 11.47 1.86
C VAL A 137 -20.16 11.62 0.97
N SER A 138 -19.25 10.65 1.00
CA SER A 138 -18.08 10.58 0.13
C SER A 138 -18.06 9.24 -0.59
N GLN A 139 -18.85 9.15 -1.67
CA GLN A 139 -18.99 7.90 -2.43
C GLN A 139 -17.66 7.44 -3.03
N GLU A 140 -16.85 8.37 -3.55
CA GLU A 140 -15.55 8.03 -4.14
C GLU A 140 -14.58 7.45 -3.09
N LEU A 141 -14.57 8.00 -1.87
CA LEU A 141 -13.78 7.48 -0.77
C LEU A 141 -14.25 6.08 -0.37
N GLU A 142 -15.57 5.90 -0.22
CA GLU A 142 -16.18 4.62 0.10
C GLU A 142 -15.85 3.56 -0.95
N ASP A 143 -16.06 3.87 -2.22
CA ASP A 143 -15.80 2.98 -3.34
C ASP A 143 -14.32 2.58 -3.41
N SER A 144 -13.41 3.51 -3.16
CA SER A 144 -11.96 3.24 -3.16
C SER A 144 -11.55 2.29 -2.02
N LEU A 145 -12.12 2.49 -0.83
CA LEU A 145 -11.88 1.64 0.34
C LEU A 145 -12.50 0.23 0.19
N ILE A 146 -13.70 0.16 -0.40
CA ILE A 146 -14.33 -1.11 -0.78
C ILE A 146 -13.50 -1.83 -1.84
N HIS A 147 -13.01 -1.09 -2.84
CA HIS A 147 -12.15 -1.64 -3.89
C HIS A 147 -10.92 -2.29 -3.31
N PHE A 148 -10.18 -1.61 -2.43
CA PHE A 148 -9.01 -2.20 -1.77
C PHE A 148 -9.32 -3.52 -1.05
N SER A 149 -10.51 -3.61 -0.45
CA SER A 149 -10.89 -4.70 0.45
C SER A 149 -11.50 -5.91 -0.27
N TYR A 150 -12.22 -5.67 -1.36
CA TYR A 150 -13.08 -6.66 -1.99
C TYR A 150 -12.84 -6.86 -3.49
N ALA A 151 -11.99 -6.04 -4.12
CA ALA A 151 -11.75 -6.15 -5.55
C ALA A 151 -11.18 -7.53 -5.90
N ARG A 152 -11.82 -8.19 -6.86
CA ARG A 152 -11.39 -9.48 -7.41
C ARG A 152 -11.76 -9.61 -8.87
N LYS A 153 -11.33 -10.71 -9.48
CA LYS A 153 -11.83 -11.09 -10.80
C LYS A 153 -13.30 -11.51 -10.68
N LEU A 154 -14.16 -10.82 -11.43
CA LEU A 154 -15.58 -11.16 -11.53
C LEU A 154 -15.81 -12.12 -12.68
N SER A 155 -16.80 -12.99 -12.51
CA SER A 155 -17.25 -13.87 -13.58
C SER A 155 -18.09 -13.10 -14.60
N LYS A 156 -18.12 -13.60 -15.84
CA LYS A 156 -18.96 -13.02 -16.90
C LYS A 156 -20.43 -13.11 -16.44
N HIS A 157 -21.10 -11.97 -16.30
CA HIS A 157 -22.48 -11.82 -15.78
C HIS A 157 -22.65 -11.92 -14.26
N GLU A 158 -21.59 -11.82 -13.48
CA GLU A 158 -21.71 -11.68 -12.05
C GLU A 158 -22.26 -10.28 -11.68
N ASP A 159 -23.32 -10.24 -10.86
CA ASP A 159 -23.89 -8.99 -10.35
C ASP A 159 -23.10 -8.54 -9.12
N ALA A 160 -22.14 -7.64 -9.34
CA ALA A 160 -21.35 -7.03 -8.28
C ALA A 160 -21.13 -5.53 -8.56
N PRO A 161 -21.01 -4.68 -7.52
CA PRO A 161 -20.69 -3.28 -7.72
C PRO A 161 -19.35 -3.10 -8.43
N LYS A 162 -19.19 -2.01 -9.20
CA LYS A 162 -17.95 -1.73 -9.96
C LYS A 162 -16.70 -1.67 -9.07
N SER A 163 -16.84 -1.24 -7.82
CA SER A 163 -15.75 -1.24 -6.82
C SER A 163 -15.24 -2.64 -6.49
N HIS A 164 -15.96 -3.73 -6.82
CA HIS A 164 -15.50 -5.10 -6.59
C HIS A 164 -14.72 -5.69 -7.78
N GLU A 165 -14.60 -4.94 -8.89
CA GLU A 165 -13.88 -5.40 -10.06
C GLU A 165 -12.40 -5.00 -9.99
N ALA A 166 -11.52 -5.98 -9.81
CA ALA A 166 -10.07 -5.76 -9.82
C ALA A 166 -9.59 -5.23 -11.18
N LYS A 167 -8.69 -4.25 -11.15
CA LYS A 167 -7.95 -3.82 -12.33
C LYS A 167 -6.72 -4.71 -12.53
N THR A 168 -6.11 -4.61 -13.71
CA THR A 168 -4.89 -5.37 -14.01
C THR A 168 -3.69 -4.79 -13.27
N ALA A 169 -2.68 -5.61 -12.97
CA ALA A 169 -1.43 -5.12 -12.37
C ALA A 169 -0.81 -3.98 -13.21
N SER A 170 -0.81 -4.12 -14.54
CA SER A 170 -0.32 -3.08 -15.45
C SER A 170 -1.05 -1.75 -15.32
N TYR A 171 -2.36 -1.76 -15.02
CA TYR A 171 -3.14 -0.55 -14.79
C TYR A 171 -2.71 0.16 -13.51
N TYR A 172 -2.46 -0.58 -12.43
CA TYR A 172 -1.97 0.00 -11.17
C TYR A 172 -0.56 0.56 -11.33
N ILE A 173 0.33 -0.18 -11.98
CA ILE A 173 1.72 0.22 -12.20
C ILE A 173 1.81 1.49 -13.04
N GLU A 174 0.97 1.62 -14.06
CA GLU A 174 0.95 2.79 -14.94
C GLU A 174 0.77 4.12 -14.19
N GLN A 175 0.06 4.12 -13.07
CA GLN A 175 -0.21 5.35 -12.31
C GLN A 175 1.02 5.92 -11.62
N LEU A 176 2.07 5.10 -11.46
CA LEU A 176 3.34 5.49 -10.83
C LEU A 176 4.52 5.43 -11.82
N ASP A 177 4.32 4.89 -13.02
CA ASP A 177 5.36 4.78 -14.04
C ASP A 177 5.72 6.15 -14.64
N SER A 178 7.01 6.38 -14.86
CA SER A 178 7.51 7.60 -15.50
C SER A 178 8.89 7.33 -16.12
N PRO A 179 9.38 8.20 -17.03
CA PRO A 179 10.73 8.08 -17.57
C PRO A 179 11.82 8.03 -16.48
N GLU A 180 11.64 8.79 -15.39
CA GLU A 180 12.55 8.83 -14.25
C GLU A 180 12.38 7.64 -13.30
N ARG A 181 11.22 6.98 -13.32
CA ARG A 181 10.91 5.79 -12.50
C ARG A 181 10.19 4.75 -13.38
N PRO A 182 10.94 3.97 -14.18
CA PRO A 182 10.36 3.05 -15.16
C PRO A 182 9.88 1.74 -14.52
N LEU A 183 8.86 1.81 -13.67
CA LEU A 183 8.23 0.68 -12.97
C LEU A 183 7.66 -0.37 -13.92
N LYS A 184 7.16 0.01 -15.10
CA LYS A 184 6.72 -0.94 -16.13
C LYS A 184 7.87 -1.81 -16.63
N LYS A 185 9.07 -1.22 -16.83
CA LYS A 185 10.26 -1.96 -17.27
C LYS A 185 10.73 -2.91 -16.17
N LEU A 186 10.78 -2.42 -14.93
CA LEU A 186 11.08 -3.25 -13.76
C LEU A 186 10.10 -4.43 -13.67
N TYR A 187 8.79 -4.17 -13.71
CA TYR A 187 7.76 -5.20 -13.64
C TYR A 187 7.88 -6.25 -14.76
N ALA A 188 8.11 -5.80 -16.00
CA ALA A 188 8.29 -6.70 -17.13
C ALA A 188 9.50 -7.63 -16.93
N GLU A 189 10.63 -7.10 -16.49
CA GLU A 189 11.84 -7.88 -16.22
C GLU A 189 11.64 -8.90 -15.09
N LEU A 190 10.98 -8.49 -14.00
CA LEU A 190 10.60 -9.40 -12.92
C LEU A 190 9.71 -10.53 -13.43
N CYS A 191 8.71 -10.23 -14.27
CA CYS A 191 7.82 -11.22 -14.87
C CYS A 191 8.57 -12.23 -15.76
N GLN A 192 9.56 -11.80 -16.53
CA GLN A 192 10.36 -12.70 -17.37
C GLN A 192 11.24 -13.65 -16.55
N VAL A 193 11.56 -13.30 -15.30
CA VAL A 193 12.31 -14.18 -14.38
C VAL A 193 11.38 -15.18 -13.68
N VAL A 194 10.20 -14.73 -13.23
CA VAL A 194 9.30 -15.57 -12.41
C VAL A 194 8.34 -16.45 -13.21
N HIS A 195 8.07 -16.12 -14.47
CA HIS A 195 7.24 -16.93 -15.37
C HIS A 195 8.11 -17.72 -16.35
N PRO A 196 7.60 -18.84 -16.91
CA PRO A 196 8.32 -19.56 -17.97
C PRO A 196 8.64 -18.63 -19.16
N ALA A 197 9.91 -18.30 -19.31
CA ALA A 197 10.45 -17.44 -20.36
C ALA A 197 11.94 -17.73 -20.55
N HIS A 198 12.56 -17.18 -21.59
CA HIS A 198 13.99 -17.38 -21.80
C HIS A 198 14.81 -16.86 -20.61
N GLN A 199 14.44 -15.70 -20.07
CA GLN A 199 15.13 -15.07 -18.95
C GLN A 199 15.01 -15.85 -17.63
N SER A 200 14.03 -16.76 -17.49
CA SER A 200 13.92 -17.59 -16.29
C SER A 200 14.93 -18.74 -16.27
N THR A 201 15.56 -19.06 -17.40
CA THR A 201 16.60 -20.09 -17.52
C THR A 201 17.94 -19.57 -18.04
N SER A 202 17.97 -18.42 -18.74
CA SER A 202 19.19 -17.89 -19.38
C SER A 202 20.30 -17.53 -18.38
N TRP A 203 19.95 -17.26 -17.12
CA TRP A 203 20.89 -16.96 -16.05
C TRP A 203 21.51 -18.21 -15.41
N LEU A 204 21.03 -19.41 -15.81
CA LEU A 204 21.53 -20.72 -15.35
C LEU A 204 22.52 -21.35 -16.33
N VAL A 205 22.71 -20.76 -17.51
CA VAL A 205 23.47 -21.36 -18.61
C VAL A 205 24.51 -20.40 -19.18
N GLU A 206 25.67 -20.93 -19.50
CA GLU A 206 26.64 -20.29 -20.39
C GLU A 206 26.53 -20.91 -21.78
N PHE A 207 26.74 -20.08 -22.80
CA PHE A 207 26.74 -20.51 -24.19
C PHE A 207 28.10 -20.20 -24.83
N GLU A 208 28.82 -21.25 -25.20
CA GLU A 208 30.13 -21.17 -25.85
C GLU A 208 30.19 -22.23 -26.96
N ASP A 209 30.66 -21.84 -28.15
CA ASP A 209 30.84 -22.74 -29.30
C ASP A 209 29.65 -23.67 -29.60
N GLN A 210 28.42 -23.13 -29.59
CA GLN A 210 27.16 -23.86 -29.80
C GLN A 210 26.77 -24.85 -28.70
N ASN A 211 27.49 -24.89 -27.59
CA ASN A 211 27.19 -25.73 -26.44
C ASN A 211 26.57 -24.91 -25.30
N TYR A 212 25.61 -25.51 -24.60
CA TYR A 212 25.04 -24.97 -23.37
C TYR A 212 25.62 -25.72 -22.18
N THR A 213 26.19 -24.98 -21.23
CA THR A 213 26.69 -25.53 -19.97
C THR A 213 25.86 -24.96 -18.83
N ILE A 214 25.24 -25.83 -18.02
CA ILE A 214 24.55 -25.40 -16.80
C ILE A 214 25.61 -24.98 -15.79
N GLN A 215 25.52 -23.74 -15.33
CA GLN A 215 26.42 -23.18 -14.34
C GLN A 215 25.80 -23.23 -12.94
N ASN A 216 26.66 -23.18 -11.92
CA ASN A 216 26.20 -22.87 -10.57
C ASN A 216 25.67 -21.44 -10.56
N PRO A 217 24.42 -21.20 -10.14
CA PRO A 217 23.83 -19.87 -10.26
C PRO A 217 24.50 -18.86 -9.32
N ASP A 218 24.84 -17.69 -9.85
CA ASP A 218 25.34 -16.55 -9.06
C ASP A 218 24.18 -15.62 -8.68
N ASP A 219 23.25 -16.16 -7.88
CA ASP A 219 22.01 -15.48 -7.48
C ASP A 219 22.26 -14.05 -7.01
N LEU A 220 23.28 -13.86 -6.18
CA LEU A 220 23.58 -12.58 -5.58
C LEU A 220 23.99 -11.54 -6.61
N ASN A 221 24.85 -11.88 -7.57
CA ASN A 221 25.28 -10.94 -8.59
C ASN A 221 24.11 -10.52 -9.49
N TYR A 222 23.19 -11.43 -9.81
CA TYR A 222 21.98 -11.07 -10.55
C TYR A 222 21.06 -10.14 -9.76
N ILE A 223 20.88 -10.39 -8.45
CA ILE A 223 20.16 -9.47 -7.56
C ILE A 223 20.82 -8.08 -7.57
N LEU A 224 22.14 -8.00 -7.36
CA LEU A 224 22.87 -6.74 -7.31
C LEU A 224 22.81 -5.96 -8.64
N LYS A 225 22.90 -6.66 -9.78
CA LYS A 225 22.73 -6.05 -11.11
C LYS A 225 21.33 -5.46 -11.28
N LEU A 226 20.29 -6.20 -10.87
CA LEU A 226 18.91 -5.71 -10.92
C LEU A 226 18.71 -4.48 -10.01
N CYS A 227 19.18 -4.55 -8.77
CA CYS A 227 19.08 -3.46 -7.80
C CYS A 227 19.83 -2.21 -8.24
N SER A 228 21.03 -2.35 -8.80
CA SER A 228 21.80 -1.24 -9.35
C SER A 228 21.07 -0.57 -10.51
N LYS A 229 20.48 -1.38 -11.42
CA LYS A 229 19.73 -0.90 -12.58
C LYS A 229 18.42 -0.17 -12.21
N TYR A 230 17.74 -0.60 -11.15
CA TYR A 230 16.43 -0.09 -10.73
C TYR A 230 16.42 0.53 -9.33
N LYS A 231 17.55 1.10 -8.91
CA LYS A 231 17.73 1.64 -7.56
C LYS A 231 16.62 2.62 -7.17
N ASP A 232 16.42 3.67 -7.98
CA ASP A 232 15.42 4.71 -7.68
C ASP A 232 13.98 4.16 -7.67
N PRO A 233 13.54 3.35 -8.64
CA PRO A 233 12.26 2.63 -8.56
C PRO A 233 12.07 1.81 -7.28
N ILE A 234 13.08 1.03 -6.87
CA ILE A 234 13.02 0.15 -5.69
C ILE A 234 12.94 0.97 -4.41
N GLU A 235 13.71 2.05 -4.28
CA GLU A 235 13.61 2.97 -3.14
C GLU A 235 12.22 3.63 -3.09
N TYR A 236 11.71 4.05 -4.25
CA TYR A 236 10.43 4.76 -4.36
C TYR A 236 9.23 3.91 -3.92
N ILE A 237 9.14 2.65 -4.37
CA ILE A 237 7.99 1.81 -4.00
C ILE A 237 7.94 1.52 -2.49
N GLN A 238 9.11 1.40 -1.85
CA GLN A 238 9.19 1.23 -0.40
C GLN A 238 8.63 2.44 0.35
N MET A 239 9.05 3.63 -0.06
CA MET A 239 8.56 4.88 0.51
C MET A 239 7.06 5.09 0.27
N CYS A 240 6.59 4.83 -0.94
CA CYS A 240 5.23 5.16 -1.36
C CYS A 240 4.17 4.44 -0.52
N SER A 241 4.27 3.12 -0.39
CA SER A 241 3.28 2.32 0.35
C SER A 241 3.22 2.70 1.83
N VAL A 242 4.39 2.87 2.46
CA VAL A 242 4.47 3.17 3.89
C VAL A 242 3.99 4.58 4.20
N ASN A 243 4.35 5.57 3.37
CA ASN A 243 3.92 6.95 3.58
C ASN A 243 2.40 7.11 3.48
N ILE A 244 1.73 6.42 2.53
CA ILE A 244 0.27 6.47 2.41
C ILE A 244 -0.38 5.99 3.70
N SER A 245 0.03 4.80 4.19
CA SER A 245 -0.50 4.22 5.42
C SER A 245 -0.24 5.12 6.64
N MET A 246 0.97 5.68 6.74
CA MET A 246 1.35 6.66 7.77
C MET A 246 0.41 7.88 7.75
N PHE A 247 0.11 8.44 6.58
CA PHE A 247 -0.78 9.60 6.47
C PHE A 247 -2.22 9.27 6.85
N ILE A 248 -2.71 8.07 6.53
CA ILE A 248 -4.02 7.59 6.97
C ILE A 248 -4.07 7.54 8.50
N PHE A 249 -3.07 6.94 9.15
CA PHE A 249 -3.01 6.90 10.61
C PHE A 249 -2.95 8.29 11.24
N LYS A 250 -2.09 9.17 10.72
CA LYS A 250 -1.96 10.55 11.22
C LYS A 250 -3.26 11.35 11.09
N VAL A 251 -3.97 11.26 9.96
CA VAL A 251 -5.24 11.99 9.82
C VAL A 251 -6.32 11.41 10.75
N ILE A 252 -6.34 10.09 10.97
CA ILE A 252 -7.27 9.46 11.92
C ILE A 252 -6.96 9.91 13.37
N ASN A 253 -5.68 10.06 13.72
CA ASN A 253 -5.26 10.56 15.04
C ASN A 253 -5.76 11.99 15.32
N MET A 254 -6.03 12.79 14.27
CA MET A 254 -6.56 14.15 14.39
C MET A 254 -8.08 14.19 14.65
N LEU A 255 -8.77 13.04 14.57
CA LEU A 255 -10.23 12.95 14.73
C LEU A 255 -10.64 12.43 16.11
N SER A 256 -11.89 12.69 16.51
CA SER A 256 -12.54 12.22 17.74
C SER A 256 -12.88 10.71 17.72
N CYS A 257 -11.90 9.86 17.35
CA CYS A 257 -12.03 8.41 17.28
C CYS A 257 -10.83 7.69 17.93
N PRO A 258 -10.62 7.83 19.25
CA PRO A 258 -9.41 7.33 19.93
C PRO A 258 -9.18 5.81 19.79
N LYS A 259 -10.25 5.03 19.61
CA LYS A 259 -10.16 3.58 19.38
C LYS A 259 -9.44 3.19 18.09
N LEU A 260 -9.33 4.11 17.13
CA LEU A 260 -8.61 3.92 15.86
C LEU A 260 -7.28 4.67 15.82
N HIS A 261 -6.90 5.34 16.92
CA HIS A 261 -5.62 6.04 16.94
C HIS A 261 -4.47 5.04 16.89
N ASN A 262 -3.43 5.43 16.16
CA ASN A 262 -2.14 4.77 16.10
C ASN A 262 -1.08 5.74 16.64
N PRO A 263 -0.75 5.69 17.94
CA PRO A 263 0.22 6.61 18.55
C PRO A 263 1.63 6.50 17.96
N SER A 264 2.00 5.34 17.40
CA SER A 264 3.29 5.14 16.74
C SER A 264 3.47 6.08 15.55
N ALA A 265 2.39 6.35 14.80
CA ALA A 265 2.43 7.28 13.68
C ALA A 265 2.87 8.70 14.08
N GLU A 266 2.62 9.13 15.33
CA GLU A 266 3.02 10.47 15.80
C GLU A 266 4.52 10.64 16.04
N LYS A 267 5.27 9.54 16.19
CA LYS A 267 6.72 9.59 16.41
C LYS A 267 7.49 10.07 15.16
N TYR A 268 6.87 9.96 13.99
CA TYR A 268 7.51 10.24 12.71
C TYR A 268 7.13 11.63 12.19
N ASP A 269 8.15 12.48 12.03
CA ASP A 269 7.99 13.83 11.48
C ASP A 269 7.79 13.78 9.96
N MET A 270 6.61 14.23 9.53
CA MET A 270 6.22 14.29 8.12
C MET A 270 6.08 15.74 7.62
N SER A 271 6.52 16.74 8.40
CA SER A 271 6.38 18.18 8.14
C SER A 271 6.97 18.62 6.79
N ASN A 272 8.00 17.92 6.32
CA ASN A 272 8.63 18.18 5.03
C ASN A 272 7.82 17.68 3.82
N SER A 273 6.81 16.83 4.02
CA SER A 273 5.95 16.33 2.94
C SER A 273 4.91 17.36 2.51
N GLN A 274 4.77 17.58 1.21
CA GLN A 274 3.72 18.45 0.68
C GLN A 274 2.32 17.93 1.00
N LEU A 275 2.12 16.61 1.03
CA LEU A 275 0.83 16.02 1.39
C LEU A 275 0.49 16.28 2.85
N HIS A 276 1.47 16.20 3.76
CA HIS A 276 1.27 16.54 5.17
C HIS A 276 0.76 17.97 5.34
N LYS A 277 1.42 18.94 4.70
CA LYS A 277 1.03 20.36 4.73
C LYS A 277 -0.40 20.57 4.21
N LYS A 278 -0.80 19.85 3.17
CA LYS A 278 -2.18 19.88 2.63
C LYS A 278 -3.18 19.31 3.63
N ILE A 279 -2.87 18.17 4.26
CA ILE A 279 -3.71 17.53 5.29
C ILE A 279 -3.92 18.48 6.47
N GLU A 280 -2.85 19.04 7.04
CA GLU A 280 -2.97 19.97 8.18
C GLU A 280 -3.80 21.21 7.81
N ALA A 281 -3.55 21.78 6.63
CA ALA A 281 -4.31 22.93 6.17
C ALA A 281 -5.80 22.61 5.95
N ALA A 282 -6.12 21.42 5.45
CA ALA A 282 -7.49 20.95 5.28
C ALA A 282 -8.18 20.74 6.64
N ILE A 283 -7.54 20.04 7.59
CA ILE A 283 -8.05 19.83 8.95
C ILE A 283 -8.36 21.16 9.63
N ARG A 284 -7.41 22.11 9.64
CA ARG A 284 -7.60 23.43 10.29
C ARG A 284 -8.75 24.25 9.70
N ARG A 285 -9.11 24.01 8.43
CA ARG A 285 -10.27 24.68 7.80
C ARG A 285 -11.60 24.04 8.18
N GLN A 286 -11.58 22.74 8.48
CA GLN A 286 -12.79 21.96 8.77
C GLN A 286 -13.13 21.93 10.26
N ILE A 287 -12.11 21.85 11.12
CA ILE A 287 -12.23 21.75 12.57
C ILE A 287 -11.43 22.93 13.16
N PRO A 288 -12.12 24.04 13.53
CA PRO A 288 -11.48 25.20 14.16
C PRO A 288 -11.05 24.93 15.61
#